data_AF-A0A1Y1NPJ8-F1
#
_entry.id   AF-A0A1Y1NPJ8-F1
#
_cell.length_a   1.000
_cell.length_b   1.000
_cell.length_c   1.000
_cell.angle_alpha   90.00
_cell.angle_beta   90.00
_cell.angle_gamma   90.00
#
_symmetry.space_group_name_H-M   'P 1'
#
loop_
_entity.id
_entity.type
_entity.pdbx_description
1 polymer ?
#
loop_
_entity_poly.entity_id
_entity_poly.type
_entity_poly.pdbx_seq_one_letter_code
_entity_poly.pdbx_strand_id
1 'polypeptide(L)'
;ILACLLGIIFAFLSIYGGAVTDTAPLTASSKASQLVYGGITKGNYKVADAQRINLIAGNIASGCADVSNSLVSDFRVGFLLKTPPKYQFYAQAIGALVSVFLAPGIFVLFMSAYPCVWRTDLPKEEVMRCPFKAPS
;
A
#
# COMPACT_ATOMS: atom_id res chain seq x y z
N ILE A 1 15.67 -0.05 -0.31
CA ILE A 1 16.30 -1.02 0.62
C ILE A 1 15.88 -0.76 2.06
N LEU A 2 16.19 0.40 2.65
CA LEU A 2 15.77 0.72 4.03
C LEU A 2 14.25 0.55 4.25
N ALA A 3 13.42 0.98 3.29
CA ALA A 3 11.96 0.84 3.37
C ALA A 3 11.51 -0.64 3.40
N CYS A 4 12.23 -1.52 2.71
CA CYS A 4 11.96 -2.95 2.70
C CYS A 4 12.33 -3.59 4.06
N LEU A 5 13.44 -3.17 4.66
CA LEU A 5 13.84 -3.63 5.99
C LEU A 5 12.83 -3.21 7.06
N LEU A 6 12.42 -1.94 7.05
CA LEU A 6 11.34 -1.46 7.93
C LEU A 6 10.03 -2.19 7.65
N GLY A 7 9.72 -2.46 6.38
CA GLY A 7 8.54 -3.22 5.97
C GLY A 7 8.50 -4.62 6.59
N ILE A 8 9.63 -5.32 6.69
CA ILE A 8 9.71 -6.63 7.36
C ILE A 8 9.39 -6.50 8.85
N ILE A 9 9.93 -5.49 9.53
CA ILE A 9 9.64 -5.27 10.96
C ILE A 9 8.15 -4.99 11.17
N PHE A 10 7.55 -4.15 10.32
CA PHE A 10 6.12 -3.84 10.40
C PHE A 10 5.22 -5.00 9.97
N ALA A 11 5.70 -5.93 9.14
CA ALA A 11 4.98 -7.15 8.83
C ALA A 11 4.74 -8.00 10.10
N PHE A 12 5.76 -8.17 10.94
CA PHE A 12 5.60 -8.89 12.22
C PHE A 12 4.65 -8.16 13.17
N LEU A 13 4.77 -6.83 13.28
CA LEU A 13 3.85 -6.02 14.08
C LEU A 13 2.41 -6.19 13.59
N SER A 14 2.20 -6.18 12.27
CA SER A 14 0.89 -6.30 11.64
C SER A 14 0.26 -7.67 11.87
N ILE A 15 1.02 -8.75 11.68
CA ILE A 15 0.57 -10.13 11.92
C ILE A 15 0.17 -10.32 13.38
N TYR A 16 0.99 -9.86 14.32
CA TYR A 16 0.68 -9.96 15.74
C TYR A 16 -0.54 -9.10 16.12
N GLY A 17 -0.56 -7.84 15.67
CA GLY A 17 -1.67 -6.92 15.90
C GLY A 17 -2.98 -7.49 15.36
N GLY A 18 -3.00 -7.87 14.08
CA GLY A 18 -4.16 -8.48 13.43
C GLY A 18 -4.62 -9.77 14.09
N ALA A 19 -3.71 -10.60 14.62
CA ALA A 19 -4.07 -11.81 15.34
C ALA A 19 -4.79 -11.56 16.67
N VAL A 20 -4.43 -10.48 17.40
CA VAL A 20 -4.99 -10.17 18.73
C VAL A 20 -6.22 -9.27 18.64
N THR A 21 -6.22 -8.29 17.74
CA THR A 21 -7.26 -7.25 17.66
C THR A 21 -8.23 -7.42 16.50
N ASP A 22 -8.06 -8.47 15.68
CA ASP A 22 -8.83 -8.71 14.44
C ASP A 22 -8.74 -7.55 13.42
N THR A 23 -7.80 -6.62 13.62
CA THR A 23 -7.60 -5.44 12.77
C THR A 23 -6.11 -5.14 12.65
N ALA A 24 -5.58 -5.18 11.44
CA ALA A 24 -4.19 -4.90 11.17
C ALA A 24 -3.85 -3.41 11.43
N PRO A 25 -2.78 -3.09 12.20
CA PRO A 25 -2.36 -1.72 12.50
C PRO A 25 -1.62 -1.06 11.31
N LEU A 26 -2.29 -0.95 10.16
CA LEU A 26 -1.71 -0.41 8.91
C LEU A 26 -1.31 1.06 9.05
N THR A 27 -2.19 1.87 9.65
CA THR A 27 -1.96 3.31 9.84
C THR A 27 -0.78 3.56 10.78
N ALA A 28 -0.65 2.76 11.84
CA ALA A 28 0.48 2.87 12.77
C ALA A 28 1.80 2.54 12.07
N SER A 29 1.82 1.47 11.26
CA SER A 29 2.98 1.07 10.46
C SER A 29 3.40 2.15 9.45
N SER A 30 2.41 2.75 8.75
CA SER A 30 2.67 3.83 7.79
C SER A 30 3.26 5.07 8.47
N LYS A 31 2.64 5.51 9.57
CA LYS A 31 3.10 6.71 10.32
C LYS A 31 4.45 6.50 10.99
N ALA A 32 4.72 5.30 11.51
CA ALA A 32 6.03 4.96 12.08
C ALA A 32 7.13 4.99 11.02
N SER A 33 6.88 4.43 9.82
CA SER A 33 7.78 4.55 8.68
C SER A 33 8.00 6.02 8.30
N GLN A 34 6.93 6.81 8.24
CA GLN A 34 7.01 8.23 7.91
C GLN A 34 7.80 9.04 8.96
N LEU A 35 7.76 8.66 10.24
CA LEU A 35 8.56 9.30 11.27
C LEU A 35 10.06 9.06 11.05
N VAL A 36 10.44 7.82 10.74
CA VAL A 36 11.84 7.45 10.46
C VAL A 36 12.34 8.18 9.21
N TYR A 37 11.57 8.16 8.12
CA TYR A 37 11.96 8.84 6.88
C TYR A 37 11.90 10.36 6.97
N GLY A 38 10.98 10.93 7.74
CA GLY A 38 10.95 12.36 8.05
C GLY A 38 12.19 12.81 8.83
N GLY A 39 12.70 11.97 9.73
CA GLY A 39 13.96 12.21 10.44
C GLY A 39 15.18 12.17 9.52
N ILE A 40 15.26 11.16 8.65
CA ILE A 40 16.39 10.96 7.73
C ILE A 40 16.45 12.04 6.63
N THR A 41 15.29 12.48 6.13
CA THR A 41 15.22 13.43 5.01
C THR A 41 15.41 14.89 5.45
N LYS A 42 15.38 15.17 6.75
CA LYS A 42 15.53 16.52 7.32
C LYS A 42 16.90 17.12 6.96
N GLY A 43 16.88 18.28 6.30
CA GLY A 43 18.09 19.07 6.00
C GLY A 43 18.92 18.63 4.79
N ASN A 44 18.64 17.46 4.20
CA ASN A 44 19.42 16.91 3.08
C ASN A 44 18.69 16.98 1.73
N TYR A 45 17.38 17.20 1.72
CA TYR A 45 16.55 17.18 0.51
C TYR A 45 15.67 18.42 0.40
N LYS A 46 15.28 18.79 -0.82
CA LYS A 46 14.22 19.78 -1.06
C LYS A 46 12.92 19.29 -0.43
N VAL A 47 12.10 20.22 0.07
CA VAL A 47 10.86 19.90 0.80
C VAL A 47 9.94 18.99 -0.02
N ALA A 48 9.78 19.25 -1.32
CA ALA A 48 8.93 18.44 -2.20
C ALA A 48 9.43 17.00 -2.36
N ASP A 49 10.75 16.81 -2.46
CA ASP A 49 11.34 15.48 -2.62
C ASP A 49 11.33 14.70 -1.29
N ALA A 50 11.57 15.38 -0.17
CA ALA A 50 11.43 14.81 1.16
C ALA A 50 10.00 14.31 1.43
N GLN A 51 8.98 15.09 1.07
CA GLN A 51 7.58 14.70 1.19
C GLN A 51 7.24 13.47 0.32
N ARG A 52 7.72 13.43 -0.92
CA ARG A 52 7.52 12.29 -1.82
C ARG A 52 8.15 11.02 -1.27
N ILE A 53 9.41 11.09 -0.83
CA ILE A 53 10.11 9.95 -0.21
C ILE A 53 9.35 9.46 1.01
N ASN A 54 8.90 10.38 1.86
CA ASN A 54 8.18 10.06 3.08
C ASN A 54 6.85 9.32 2.78
N LEU A 55 6.08 9.83 1.81
CA LEU A 55 4.80 9.24 1.41
C LEU A 55 5.00 7.84 0.80
N ILE A 56 5.98 7.69 -0.09
CA ILE A 56 6.30 6.40 -0.72
C ILE A 56 6.73 5.39 0.35
N ALA A 57 7.60 5.79 1.29
CA ALA A 57 8.04 4.92 2.37
C ALA A 57 6.91 4.50 3.32
N GLY A 58 5.98 5.42 3.60
CA GLY A 58 4.76 5.11 4.36
C GLY A 58 3.87 4.09 3.66
N ASN A 59 3.66 4.26 2.35
CA ASN A 59 2.85 3.34 1.55
C ASN A 59 3.46 1.95 1.43
N ILE A 60 4.80 1.86 1.27
CA ILE A 60 5.51 0.58 1.26
C ILE A 60 5.33 -0.13 2.60
N ALA A 61 5.50 0.57 3.73
CA ALA A 61 5.36 -0.03 5.05
C ALA A 61 3.93 -0.55 5.31
N SER A 62 2.90 0.24 4.98
CA SER A 62 1.51 -0.24 5.10
C SER A 62 1.20 -1.38 4.15
N GLY A 63 1.70 -1.35 2.91
CA GLY A 63 1.48 -2.42 1.93
C GLY A 63 2.12 -3.74 2.37
N CYS A 64 3.37 -3.69 2.87
CA CYS A 64 4.02 -4.88 3.44
C CYS A 64 3.26 -5.43 4.65
N ALA A 65 2.80 -4.54 5.54
CA ALA A 65 2.01 -4.92 6.71
C ALA A 65 0.69 -5.59 6.34
N ASP A 66 0.00 -5.07 5.32
CA ASP A 66 -1.30 -5.59 4.85
C ASP A 66 -1.17 -6.95 4.19
N VAL A 67 -0.28 -7.08 3.19
CA VAL A 67 -0.05 -8.33 2.45
C VAL A 67 0.39 -9.45 3.39
N SER A 68 1.27 -9.14 4.35
CA SER A 68 1.74 -10.14 5.32
C SER A 68 0.63 -10.62 6.25
N ASN A 69 -0.24 -9.71 6.70
CA ASN A 69 -1.38 -10.06 7.54
C ASN A 69 -2.40 -10.93 6.78
N SER A 70 -2.73 -10.54 5.54
CA SER A 70 -3.64 -11.29 4.67
C SER A 70 -3.12 -12.70 4.34
N LEU A 71 -1.81 -12.83 4.03
CA LEU A 71 -1.16 -14.13 3.81
C LEU A 71 -1.29 -15.07 5.02
N VAL A 72 -1.07 -14.56 6.23
CA VAL A 72 -1.20 -15.36 7.46
C VAL A 72 -2.67 -15.71 7.74
N SER A 73 -3.59 -14.78 7.48
CA SER A 73 -5.03 -15.03 7.60
C SER A 73 -5.48 -16.16 6.66
N ASP A 74 -5.06 -16.11 5.39
CA ASP A 74 -5.35 -17.14 4.40
C ASP A 74 -4.81 -18.49 4.88
N PHE A 75 -3.55 -18.57 5.35
CA PHE A 75 -2.98 -19.84 5.83
C PHE A 75 -3.71 -20.39 7.05
N ARG A 76 -4.19 -19.52 7.94
CA ARG A 76 -5.01 -19.95 9.08
C ARG A 76 -6.30 -20.60 8.59
N VAL A 77 -7.02 -19.97 7.67
CA VAL A 77 -8.25 -20.55 7.09
C VAL A 77 -7.94 -21.85 6.33
N GLY A 78 -6.86 -21.86 5.54
CA GLY A 78 -6.39 -23.05 4.82
C GLY A 78 -6.10 -24.23 5.76
N PHE A 79 -5.46 -23.96 6.90
CA PHE A 79 -5.22 -24.97 7.94
C PHE A 79 -6.54 -25.51 8.52
N LEU A 80 -7.52 -24.66 8.82
CA LEU A 80 -8.85 -25.08 9.31
C LEU A 80 -9.56 -25.97 8.28
N LEU A 81 -9.43 -25.66 6.99
CA LEU A 81 -10.00 -26.43 5.88
C LEU A 81 -9.14 -27.66 5.49
N LYS A 82 -8.07 -27.95 6.23
CA LYS A 82 -7.10 -29.03 5.91
C LYS A 82 -6.53 -28.95 4.50
N THR A 83 -6.40 -27.73 3.98
CA THR A 83 -5.79 -27.47 2.67
C THR A 83 -4.27 -27.56 2.79
N PRO A 84 -3.57 -28.21 1.85
CA PRO A 84 -2.12 -28.32 1.89
C PRO A 84 -1.43 -26.95 1.70
N PRO A 85 -0.56 -26.51 2.63
CA PRO A 85 -0.02 -25.14 2.66
C PRO A 85 0.92 -24.83 1.49
N LYS A 86 1.56 -25.85 0.91
CA LYS A 86 2.47 -25.67 -0.24
C LYS A 86 1.73 -25.12 -1.47
N TYR A 87 0.56 -25.68 -1.77
CA TYR A 87 -0.22 -25.25 -2.94
C TYR A 87 -0.82 -23.86 -2.74
N GLN A 88 -1.23 -23.55 -1.51
CA GLN A 88 -1.72 -22.22 -1.15
C GLN A 88 -0.64 -21.14 -1.31
N PHE A 89 0.60 -21.43 -0.88
CA PHE A 89 1.72 -20.52 -1.11
C PHE A 89 1.95 -20.24 -2.60
N TYR A 90 1.94 -21.27 -3.45
CA TYR A 90 2.09 -21.08 -4.90
C TYR A 90 0.93 -20.29 -5.51
N ALA A 91 -0.31 -20.57 -5.10
CA ALA A 91 -1.47 -19.83 -5.57
C ALA A 91 -1.37 -18.33 -5.23
N GLN A 92 -0.96 -18.01 -4.00
CA GLN A 92 -0.81 -16.64 -3.55
C GLN A 92 0.39 -15.93 -4.19
N ALA A 93 1.50 -16.64 -4.40
CA ALA A 93 2.65 -16.10 -5.13
C ALA A 93 2.28 -15.75 -6.58
N ILE A 94 1.54 -16.62 -7.28
CA ILE A 94 1.06 -16.35 -8.65
C ILE A 94 0.09 -15.17 -8.64
N GLY A 95 -0.86 -15.14 -7.70
CA GLY A 95 -1.79 -14.02 -7.55
C GLY A 95 -1.08 -12.69 -7.30
N ALA A 96 -0.05 -12.67 -6.45
CA ALA A 96 0.78 -11.50 -6.19
C ALA A 96 1.58 -11.06 -7.43
N LEU A 97 2.12 -12.00 -8.20
CA LEU A 97 2.83 -11.68 -9.44
C LEU A 97 1.92 -11.01 -10.46
N VAL A 98 0.69 -11.50 -10.62
CA VAL A 98 -0.29 -10.88 -11.53
C VAL A 98 -0.74 -9.51 -11.01
N SER A 99 -0.98 -9.38 -9.71
CA SER A 99 -1.48 -8.13 -9.12
C SER A 99 -0.50 -6.96 -9.25
N VAL A 100 0.82 -7.22 -9.24
CA VAL A 100 1.87 -6.21 -9.45
C VAL A 100 1.70 -5.46 -10.78
N PHE A 101 1.23 -6.13 -11.84
CA PHE A 101 0.98 -5.52 -13.14
C PHE A 101 -0.45 -5.00 -13.28
N LEU A 102 -1.42 -5.75 -12.74
CA LEU A 102 -2.84 -5.42 -12.87
C LEU A 102 -3.20 -4.13 -12.13
N ALA A 103 -2.69 -3.94 -10.90
CA ALA A 103 -3.00 -2.77 -10.08
C ALA A 103 -2.60 -1.43 -10.74
N PRO A 104 -1.35 -1.22 -11.22
CA PRO A 104 -1.00 0.01 -11.94
C PRO A 104 -1.72 0.10 -13.29
N GLY A 105 -1.99 -1.03 -13.97
CA GLY A 105 -2.75 -1.05 -15.22
C GLY A 105 -4.16 -0.48 -15.05
N ILE A 106 -4.87 -0.91 -14.01
CA ILE A 106 -6.20 -0.38 -13.66
C ILE A 106 -6.11 1.11 -13.26
N PHE A 107 -5.08 1.50 -12.52
CA PHE A 107 -4.87 2.91 -12.17
C PHE A 107 -4.71 3.79 -13.42
N VAL A 108 -3.90 3.36 -14.39
CA VAL A 108 -3.73 4.08 -15.66
C VAL A 108 -5.03 4.13 -16.46
N LEU A 109 -5.77 3.02 -16.52
CA LEU A 109 -7.08 2.96 -17.18
C LEU A 109 -8.05 3.99 -16.58
N PHE A 110 -8.11 4.06 -15.24
CA PHE A 110 -8.97 5.00 -14.53
C PHE A 110 -8.54 6.46 -14.77
N MET A 111 -7.23 6.74 -14.72
CA MET A 111 -6.69 8.09 -14.98
C MET A 111 -6.86 8.51 -16.44
N SER A 112 -6.93 7.55 -17.38
CA SER A 112 -7.26 7.82 -18.78
C SER A 112 -8.75 8.11 -19.00
N ALA A 113 -9.63 7.44 -18.26
CA ALA A 113 -11.07 7.69 -18.33
C ALA A 113 -11.47 9.02 -17.66
N TYR A 114 -10.76 9.40 -16.60
CA TYR A 114 -11.04 10.59 -15.80
C TYR A 114 -9.81 11.49 -15.66
N PRO A 115 -9.40 12.19 -16.75
CA PRO A 115 -8.20 13.03 -16.74
C PRO A 115 -8.31 14.20 -15.74
N CYS A 116 -9.54 14.61 -15.39
CA CYS A 116 -9.85 15.62 -14.40
C CYS A 116 -9.32 15.32 -12.98
N VAL A 117 -8.97 14.07 -12.66
CA VAL A 117 -8.46 13.69 -11.33
C VAL A 117 -7.00 14.09 -11.11
N TRP A 118 -6.17 14.12 -12.16
CA TRP A 118 -4.74 14.38 -12.03
C TRP A 118 -4.22 15.57 -12.86
N ARG A 119 -4.91 15.94 -13.94
CA ARG A 119 -4.53 17.10 -14.75
C ARG A 119 -5.04 18.40 -14.13
N THR A 120 -4.13 19.34 -13.92
CA THR A 120 -4.44 20.68 -13.38
C THR A 120 -4.67 21.73 -14.47
N ASP A 121 -4.48 21.36 -15.74
CA ASP A 121 -4.46 22.22 -16.92
C ASP A 121 -5.70 22.08 -17.83
N LEU A 122 -6.78 21.47 -17.33
CA LEU A 122 -8.01 21.26 -18.09
C LEU A 122 -8.89 22.52 -18.15
N PRO A 123 -9.61 22.77 -19.27
CA PRO A 123 -10.59 23.84 -19.35
C PRO A 123 -11.69 23.64 -18.29
N LYS A 124 -12.17 24.75 -17.71
CA LYS A 124 -13.10 24.75 -16.57
C LYS A 124 -14.38 23.94 -16.81
N GLU A 125 -14.82 23.81 -18.06
CA GLU A 125 -15.99 23.00 -18.44
C GLU A 125 -15.77 21.50 -18.23
N GLU A 126 -14.57 20.96 -18.51
CA GLU A 126 -14.26 19.55 -18.30
C GLU A 126 -14.09 19.20 -16.81
N VAL A 127 -13.59 20.16 -16.02
CA VAL A 127 -13.53 20.03 -14.56
C VAL A 127 -14.93 19.97 -13.95
N MET A 128 -15.88 20.78 -14.45
CA MET A 128 -17.28 20.80 -14.00
C MET A 128 -18.06 19.55 -14.43
N ARG A 129 -17.63 18.87 -15.49
CA ARG A 129 -18.21 17.62 -15.99
C ARG A 129 -17.66 16.37 -15.30
N CYS A 130 -16.67 16.53 -14.41
CA CYS A 130 -16.05 15.43 -13.69
C CYS A 130 -17.05 14.86 -12.65
N PRO A 131 -17.39 13.56 -12.71
CA PRO A 131 -18.33 12.95 -11.76
C PRO A 131 -17.73 12.83 -10.35
N PHE A 132 -16.41 12.99 -10.22
CA PHE A 132 -15.71 12.99 -8.95
C PHE A 132 -15.59 14.43 -8.43
N LYS A 133 -16.42 14.75 -7.44
CA LYS A 133 -16.30 16.00 -6.69
C LYS A 133 -14.99 15.94 -5.90
N ALA A 134 -14.13 16.96 -6.03
CA ALA A 134 -12.91 17.05 -5.23
C ALA A 134 -13.27 16.92 -3.74
N PRO A 135 -12.49 16.16 -2.94
CA PRO A 135 -12.72 16.12 -1.51
C PRO A 135 -12.56 17.54 -0.97
N SER A 136 -13.65 18.05 -0.40
CA SER A 136 -13.71 19.33 0.32
C SER A 136 -12.85 19.32 1.57
#